data_AF-A0A9D4Q432-F1
#
_entry.id   AF-A0A9D4Q432-F1
#
_cell.length_a   1.000
_cell.length_b   1.000
_cell.length_c   1.000
_cell.angle_alpha   90.00
_cell.angle_beta   90.00
_cell.angle_gamma   90.00
#
_symmetry.space_group_name_H-M   'P 1'
#
loop_
_entity.id
_entity.type
_entity.pdbx_description
1 polymer ?
#
loop_
_entity_poly.entity_id
_entity_poly.type
_entity_poly.pdbx_seq_one_letter_code
_entity_poly.pdbx_strand_id
1 'polypeptide(L)'
;MPVDGQFFPQTSFVRFDAANTQGMLTKMREFNSQVPPADRVDDEDLVQLMELASASGAPSDCQVATLERLVFPALDLLRLAFRNPLVSSRMHRSSGAKLCDRLLSLLVPTSLNTSVNQMLVLRCLSNMFLTPSGEVLVLQERRKIMTILHQHATLEGSKNTQIAMATFLLNFAVAHQNEGAQCNPNAVEQMSEILTKIVI
;
A
#
# COMPACT_ATOMS: atom_id res chain seq x y z
N MET A 1 13.59 -19.52 31.05
CA MET A 1 12.91 -18.22 31.26
C MET A 1 13.94 -17.14 30.96
N PRO A 2 13.68 -16.17 30.07
CA PRO A 2 12.37 -15.56 29.83
C PRO A 2 11.71 -16.11 28.55
N VAL A 3 10.41 -16.40 28.63
CA VAL A 3 9.54 -16.65 27.47
C VAL A 3 8.42 -15.62 27.58
N ASP A 4 8.78 -14.35 27.53
CA ASP A 4 7.83 -13.24 27.48
C ASP A 4 8.38 -12.19 26.50
N GLY A 5 7.62 -11.87 25.47
CA GLY A 5 7.74 -10.59 24.76
C GLY A 5 8.70 -10.48 23.57
N GLN A 6 9.41 -11.53 23.13
CA GLN A 6 10.40 -11.34 22.05
C GLN A 6 9.78 -11.07 20.66
N PHE A 7 8.63 -11.69 20.37
CA PHE A 7 7.98 -11.58 19.06
C PHE A 7 6.64 -10.83 19.09
N PHE A 8 5.93 -10.84 20.23
CA PHE A 8 4.63 -10.20 20.39
C PHE A 8 4.42 -9.70 21.84
N PRO A 9 3.56 -8.69 22.06
CA PRO A 9 2.84 -7.93 21.05
C PRO A 9 3.77 -7.00 20.26
N GLN A 10 3.54 -6.90 18.96
CA GLN A 10 4.18 -5.85 18.15
C GLN A 10 3.48 -4.53 18.46
N THR A 11 4.25 -3.47 18.68
CA THR A 11 3.73 -2.14 19.04
C THR A 11 4.09 -1.07 18.02
N SER A 12 4.85 -1.45 16.98
CA SER A 12 5.29 -0.58 15.90
C SER A 12 4.91 -1.19 14.56
N PHE A 13 4.54 -0.34 13.61
CA PHE A 13 4.25 -0.76 12.24
C PHE A 13 5.50 -1.26 11.52
N VAL A 14 5.35 -2.33 10.75
CA VAL A 14 6.36 -2.91 9.87
C VAL A 14 6.21 -2.29 8.48
N ARG A 15 7.33 -2.06 7.78
CA ARG A 15 7.35 -1.32 6.50
C ARG A 15 8.16 -1.99 5.41
N PHE A 16 7.90 -1.60 4.17
CA PHE A 16 8.64 -2.03 2.98
C PHE A 16 9.50 -0.89 2.41
N ASP A 17 10.80 -0.91 2.71
CA ASP A 17 11.74 0.16 2.33
C ASP A 17 12.59 -0.11 1.10
N ALA A 18 12.91 -1.38 0.81
CA ALA A 18 13.85 -1.71 -0.26
C ALA A 18 13.33 -1.22 -1.61
N ALA A 19 14.14 -0.53 -2.40
CA ALA A 19 13.71 0.11 -3.64
C ALA A 19 14.79 0.05 -4.73
N ASN A 20 14.38 -0.23 -5.97
CA ASN A 20 15.22 -0.07 -7.16
C ASN A 20 14.74 1.17 -7.93
N THR A 21 15.26 2.34 -7.57
CA THR A 21 14.81 3.62 -8.15
C THR A 21 15.01 3.70 -9.64
N GLN A 22 16.12 3.17 -10.15
CA GLN A 22 16.37 3.09 -11.58
C GLN A 22 15.33 2.22 -12.30
N GLY A 23 15.04 1.04 -11.74
CA GLY A 23 14.04 0.13 -12.30
C GLY A 23 12.62 0.70 -12.28
N MET A 24 12.27 1.44 -11.23
CA MET A 24 10.98 2.14 -11.13
C MET A 24 10.83 3.21 -12.22
N LEU A 25 11.84 4.07 -12.39
CA LEU A 25 11.81 5.11 -13.41
C LEU A 25 11.75 4.53 -14.82
N THR A 26 12.53 3.48 -15.11
CA THR A 26 12.48 2.79 -16.41
C THR A 26 11.07 2.26 -16.70
N LYS A 27 10.43 1.57 -15.74
CA LYS A 27 9.07 1.06 -15.92
C LYS A 27 8.04 2.17 -16.09
N MET A 28 8.15 3.25 -15.32
CA MET A 28 7.24 4.41 -15.48
C MET A 28 7.35 5.02 -16.87
N ARG A 29 8.57 5.16 -17.42
CA ARG A 29 8.78 5.61 -18.80
C ARG A 29 8.18 4.64 -19.83
N GLU A 30 8.36 3.33 -19.63
CA GLU A 30 7.77 2.30 -20.50
C GLU A 30 6.23 2.39 -20.51
N PHE A 31 5.59 2.48 -19.35
CA PHE A 31 4.14 2.64 -19.26
C PHE A 31 3.66 3.97 -19.84
N ASN A 32 4.37 5.06 -19.55
CA ASN A 32 4.04 6.38 -20.08
C ASN A 32 4.18 6.44 -21.61
N SER A 33 5.04 5.64 -22.22
CA SER A 33 5.12 5.53 -23.69
C SER A 33 3.89 4.88 -24.32
N GLN A 34 3.15 4.07 -23.55
CA GLN A 34 1.99 3.31 -24.02
C GLN A 34 0.67 4.08 -23.90
N VAL A 35 0.64 5.21 -23.18
CA VAL A 35 -0.57 6.06 -23.09
C VAL A 35 -0.66 7.03 -24.27
N PRO A 36 -1.89 7.48 -24.64
CA PRO A 36 -2.07 8.48 -25.69
C PRO A 36 -1.24 9.74 -25.45
N PRO A 37 -0.74 10.43 -26.49
CA PRO A 37 0.11 11.62 -26.33
C PRO A 37 -0.47 12.72 -25.43
N ALA A 38 -1.80 12.89 -25.44
CA ALA A 38 -2.49 13.87 -24.59
C ALA A 38 -2.45 13.51 -23.09
N ASP A 39 -2.18 12.25 -22.75
CA ASP A 39 -2.13 11.75 -21.38
C ASP A 39 -0.72 11.50 -20.86
N ARG A 40 0.30 11.65 -21.72
CA ARG A 40 1.70 11.45 -21.36
C ARG A 40 2.16 12.51 -20.38
N VAL A 41 2.99 12.07 -19.44
CA VAL A 41 3.73 12.92 -18.51
C VAL A 41 5.10 13.21 -19.11
N ASP A 42 5.60 14.44 -18.98
CA ASP A 42 6.92 14.80 -19.49
C ASP A 42 8.03 14.07 -18.71
N ASP A 43 9.16 13.81 -19.36
CA ASP A 43 10.25 13.04 -18.73
C ASP A 43 10.84 13.77 -17.51
N GLU A 44 10.89 15.10 -17.57
CA GLU A 44 11.32 15.93 -16.45
C GLU A 44 10.41 15.75 -15.23
N ASP A 45 9.09 15.75 -15.44
CA ASP A 45 8.11 15.49 -14.38
C ASP A 45 8.23 14.07 -13.82
N LEU A 46 8.53 13.06 -14.65
CA LEU A 46 8.78 11.69 -14.18
C LEU A 46 10.04 11.61 -13.31
N VAL A 47 11.09 12.34 -13.66
CA VAL A 47 12.33 12.42 -12.86
C VAL A 47 12.07 13.17 -11.55
N GLN A 48 11.37 14.31 -11.59
CA GLN A 48 10.99 15.04 -10.37
C GLN A 48 10.08 14.22 -9.47
N LEU A 49 9.18 13.41 -10.03
CA LEU A 49 8.31 12.52 -9.27
C LEU A 49 9.11 11.51 -8.42
N MET A 50 10.26 11.05 -8.93
CA MET A 50 11.11 10.08 -8.23
C MET A 50 11.73 10.62 -6.94
N GLU A 51 11.80 11.95 -6.75
CA GLU A 51 12.27 12.55 -5.50
C GLU A 51 11.41 12.12 -4.30
N LEU A 52 10.13 11.82 -4.53
CA LEU A 52 9.20 11.32 -3.51
C LEU A 52 9.64 9.97 -2.92
N ALA A 53 10.47 9.18 -3.60
CA ALA A 53 10.99 7.92 -3.09
C ALA A 53 11.84 8.09 -1.83
N SER A 54 12.48 9.26 -1.66
CA SER A 54 13.27 9.59 -0.47
C SER A 54 12.40 9.76 0.79
N ALA A 55 11.10 9.96 0.62
CA ALA A 55 10.16 10.34 1.66
C ALA A 55 10.60 11.59 2.45
N SER A 56 11.27 12.54 1.77
CA SER A 56 11.75 13.79 2.35
C SER A 56 11.06 15.01 1.69
N GLY A 57 11.01 16.13 2.41
CA GLY A 57 10.45 17.39 1.91
C GLY A 57 8.92 17.42 1.76
N ALA A 58 8.39 18.53 1.27
CA ALA A 58 6.98 18.66 0.91
C ALA A 58 6.79 18.37 -0.57
N PRO A 59 5.80 17.56 -0.97
CA PRO A 59 5.53 17.33 -2.39
C PRO A 59 4.96 18.59 -3.04
N SER A 60 5.36 18.86 -4.29
CA SER A 60 4.72 19.88 -5.12
C SER A 60 3.33 19.43 -5.58
N ASP A 61 2.51 20.38 -6.00
CA ASP A 61 1.16 20.09 -6.53
C ASP A 61 1.23 19.28 -7.82
N CYS A 62 2.25 19.54 -8.65
CA CYS A 62 2.54 18.74 -9.84
C CYS A 62 2.87 17.29 -9.45
N GLN A 63 3.77 17.08 -8.47
CA GLN A 63 4.15 15.74 -8.01
C GLN A 63 2.93 14.94 -7.50
N VAL A 64 2.03 15.57 -6.73
CA VAL A 64 0.80 14.91 -6.24
C VAL A 64 -0.14 14.56 -7.40
N ALA A 65 -0.41 15.51 -8.30
CA ALA A 65 -1.30 15.28 -9.44
C ALA A 65 -0.76 14.19 -10.38
N THR A 66 0.54 14.19 -10.64
CA THR A 66 1.21 13.17 -11.46
C THR A 66 1.16 11.79 -10.78
N LEU A 67 1.39 11.73 -9.47
CA LEU A 67 1.29 10.48 -8.71
C LEU A 67 -0.12 9.88 -8.75
N GLU A 68 -1.17 10.73 -8.69
CA GLU A 68 -2.57 10.31 -8.80
C GLU A 68 -2.95 9.77 -10.19
N ARG A 69 -2.38 10.36 -11.25
CA ARG A 69 -2.56 9.88 -12.62
C ARG A 69 -1.86 8.55 -12.85
N LEU A 70 -0.67 8.39 -12.25
CA LEU A 70 0.22 7.26 -12.47
C LEU A 70 0.12 6.18 -11.38
N VAL A 71 -0.95 6.13 -10.58
CA VAL A 71 -1.08 5.17 -9.46
C VAL A 71 -0.71 3.74 -9.86
N PHE A 72 -1.10 3.30 -11.05
CA PHE A 72 -0.79 1.95 -11.56
C PHE A 72 0.71 1.74 -11.87
N PRO A 73 1.35 2.48 -12.81
CA PRO A 73 2.78 2.30 -13.09
C PRO A 73 3.70 2.76 -11.94
N ALA A 74 3.20 3.62 -11.04
CA ALA A 74 3.95 4.18 -9.94
C ALA A 74 3.66 3.51 -8.59
N LEU A 75 2.99 2.35 -8.52
CA LEU A 75 2.71 1.67 -7.24
C LEU A 75 3.97 1.47 -6.38
N ASP A 76 5.09 1.13 -7.02
CA ASP A 76 6.36 0.89 -6.32
C ASP A 76 6.95 2.19 -5.75
N LEU A 77 6.71 3.33 -6.39
CA LEU A 77 7.03 4.66 -5.88
C LEU A 77 6.04 5.10 -4.80
N LEU A 78 4.74 4.88 -5.02
CA LEU A 78 3.65 5.27 -4.15
C LEU A 78 3.83 4.69 -2.74
N ARG A 79 4.23 3.40 -2.62
CA ARG A 79 4.52 2.81 -1.30
C ARG A 79 5.65 3.54 -0.57
N LEU A 80 6.66 4.04 -1.27
CA LEU A 80 7.77 4.78 -0.64
C LEU A 80 7.32 6.18 -0.25
N ALA A 81 6.57 6.82 -1.14
CA ALA A 81 6.06 8.18 -0.95
C ALA A 81 5.12 8.28 0.26
N PHE A 82 4.30 7.24 0.54
CA PHE A 82 3.41 7.22 1.72
C PHE A 82 4.14 7.22 3.07
N ARG A 83 5.45 6.96 3.11
CA ARG A 83 6.24 7.14 4.33
C ARG A 83 6.35 8.62 4.75
N ASN A 84 6.15 9.55 3.83
CA ASN A 84 6.17 10.97 4.10
C ASN A 84 4.77 11.44 4.56
N PRO A 85 4.60 11.95 5.80
CA PRO A 85 3.32 12.43 6.30
C PRO A 85 2.67 13.50 5.42
N LEU A 86 3.46 14.36 4.77
CA LEU A 86 2.96 15.42 3.89
C LEU A 86 2.37 14.83 2.61
N VAL A 87 3.05 13.86 2.00
CA VAL A 87 2.53 13.14 0.82
C VAL A 87 1.24 12.40 1.19
N SER A 88 1.28 11.61 2.27
CA SER A 88 0.11 10.87 2.75
C SER A 88 -1.10 11.78 3.01
N SER A 89 -0.88 12.90 3.69
CA SER A 89 -1.95 13.88 3.98
C SER A 89 -2.50 14.52 2.71
N ARG A 90 -1.64 14.89 1.74
CA ARG A 90 -2.08 15.48 0.45
C ARG A 90 -2.86 14.47 -0.38
N MET A 91 -2.39 13.24 -0.50
CA MET A 91 -3.07 12.15 -1.22
C MET A 91 -4.40 11.77 -0.57
N HIS A 92 -4.46 11.72 0.76
CA HIS A 92 -5.72 11.53 1.49
C HIS A 92 -6.68 12.68 1.15
N ARG A 93 -6.25 13.94 1.28
CA ARG A 93 -7.13 15.10 1.03
C ARG A 93 -7.65 15.16 -0.41
N SER A 94 -6.80 14.83 -1.38
CA SER A 94 -7.12 14.93 -2.81
C SER A 94 -7.98 13.75 -3.28
N SER A 95 -7.60 12.52 -2.92
CA SER A 95 -8.23 11.30 -3.43
C SER A 95 -8.95 10.45 -2.38
N GLY A 96 -8.50 10.44 -1.13
CA GLY A 96 -9.16 9.76 0.00
C GLY A 96 -9.64 8.34 -0.32
N ALA A 97 -10.91 8.04 -0.09
CA ALA A 97 -11.52 6.75 -0.40
C ALA A 97 -11.35 6.32 -1.88
N LYS A 98 -11.30 7.26 -2.84
CA LYS A 98 -11.08 6.93 -4.27
C LYS A 98 -9.69 6.34 -4.49
N LEU A 99 -8.68 6.74 -3.71
CA LEU A 99 -7.35 6.13 -3.74
C LEU A 99 -7.42 4.69 -3.26
N CYS A 100 -8.11 4.42 -2.14
CA CYS A 100 -8.34 3.07 -1.66
C CYS A 100 -9.07 2.22 -2.71
N ASP A 101 -10.10 2.76 -3.36
CA ASP A 101 -10.85 2.05 -4.40
C ASP A 101 -9.96 1.64 -5.59
N ARG A 102 -9.11 2.56 -6.05
CA ARG A 102 -8.15 2.28 -7.11
C ARG A 102 -7.15 1.20 -6.68
N LEU A 103 -6.62 1.27 -5.46
CA LEU A 103 -5.71 0.25 -4.94
C LEU A 103 -6.41 -1.12 -4.83
N LEU A 104 -7.62 -1.16 -4.29
CA LEU A 104 -8.39 -2.40 -4.11
C LEU A 104 -8.79 -3.05 -5.43
N SER A 105 -9.08 -2.27 -6.48
CA SER A 105 -9.35 -2.83 -7.82
C SER A 105 -8.16 -3.60 -8.40
N LEU A 106 -6.94 -3.34 -7.93
CA LEU A 106 -5.72 -4.00 -8.36
C LEU A 106 -5.42 -5.28 -7.55
N LEU A 107 -6.15 -5.52 -6.47
CA LEU A 107 -6.12 -6.80 -5.75
C LEU A 107 -6.99 -7.86 -6.42
N VAL A 108 -8.03 -7.45 -7.14
CA VAL A 108 -8.91 -8.35 -7.89
C VAL A 108 -8.12 -8.97 -9.06
N PRO A 109 -7.95 -10.31 -9.11
CA PRO A 109 -7.26 -10.97 -10.20
C PRO A 109 -7.95 -10.71 -11.54
N THR A 110 -7.21 -10.20 -12.52
CA THR A 110 -7.65 -10.02 -13.91
C THR A 110 -6.48 -10.36 -14.82
N SER A 111 -6.72 -10.52 -16.13
CA SER A 111 -5.63 -10.70 -17.10
C SER A 111 -4.65 -9.51 -17.13
N LEU A 112 -5.06 -8.35 -16.64
CA LEU A 112 -4.26 -7.12 -16.56
C LEU A 112 -3.58 -6.93 -15.20
N ASN A 113 -4.05 -7.63 -14.16
CA ASN A 113 -3.54 -7.51 -12.78
C ASN A 113 -2.65 -8.70 -12.44
N THR A 114 -1.34 -8.47 -12.43
CA THR A 114 -0.35 -9.49 -12.09
C THR A 114 -0.23 -9.68 -10.57
N SER A 115 0.30 -10.83 -10.14
CA SER A 115 0.65 -11.09 -8.74
C SER A 115 1.62 -10.04 -8.15
N VAL A 116 2.41 -9.39 -9.02
CA VAL A 116 3.30 -8.28 -8.66
C VAL A 116 2.50 -7.04 -8.26
N ASN A 117 1.42 -6.70 -8.97
CA ASN A 117 0.57 -5.56 -8.65
C ASN A 117 -0.13 -5.78 -7.30
N GLN A 118 -0.66 -6.98 -7.07
CA GLN A 118 -1.26 -7.34 -5.78
C GLN A 118 -0.27 -7.18 -4.63
N MET A 119 0.96 -7.68 -4.79
CA MET A 119 2.04 -7.50 -3.83
C MET A 119 2.32 -6.01 -3.59
N LEU A 120 2.45 -5.19 -4.63
CA LEU A 120 2.75 -3.77 -4.51
C LEU A 120 1.61 -3.00 -3.80
N VAL A 121 0.36 -3.34 -4.07
CA VAL A 121 -0.79 -2.76 -3.36
C VAL A 121 -0.74 -3.10 -1.87
N LEU A 122 -0.51 -4.36 -1.52
CA LEU A 122 -0.39 -4.77 -0.11
C LEU A 122 0.75 -4.03 0.59
N ARG A 123 1.87 -3.81 -0.10
CA ARG A 123 2.98 -2.97 0.41
C ARG A 123 2.61 -1.50 0.55
N CYS A 124 1.83 -0.94 -0.38
CA CYS A 124 1.30 0.42 -0.26
C CYS A 124 0.43 0.55 0.98
N LEU A 125 -0.57 -0.34 1.12
CA LEU A 125 -1.49 -0.36 2.27
C LEU A 125 -0.72 -0.54 3.59
N SER A 126 0.31 -1.40 3.61
CA SER A 126 1.18 -1.58 4.79
C SER A 126 1.90 -0.29 5.17
N ASN A 127 2.48 0.42 4.19
CA ASN A 127 3.22 1.66 4.44
C ASN A 127 2.30 2.85 4.78
N MET A 128 1.00 2.80 4.45
CA MET A 128 0.05 3.86 4.84
C MET A 128 -0.09 3.99 6.35
N PHE A 129 0.03 2.89 7.11
CA PHE A 129 0.03 2.91 8.58
C PHE A 129 1.14 3.78 9.19
N LEU A 130 2.22 4.06 8.44
CA LEU A 130 3.36 4.83 8.96
C LEU A 130 3.06 6.31 9.19
N THR A 131 1.87 6.77 8.80
CA THR A 131 1.45 8.17 8.91
C THR A 131 0.04 8.25 9.49
N PRO A 132 -0.28 9.23 10.34
CA PRO A 132 -1.62 9.33 10.93
C PRO A 132 -2.74 9.42 9.88
N SER A 133 -2.53 10.17 8.80
CA SER A 133 -3.52 10.29 7.72
C SER A 133 -3.72 8.99 6.94
N GLY A 134 -2.67 8.20 6.76
CA GLY A 134 -2.75 6.93 6.05
C GLY A 134 -3.40 5.85 6.92
N GLU A 135 -3.03 5.77 8.20
CA GLU A 135 -3.66 4.90 9.19
C GLU A 135 -5.16 5.14 9.28
N VAL A 136 -5.58 6.41 9.44
CA VAL A 136 -7.00 6.79 9.47
C VAL A 136 -7.74 6.32 8.22
N LEU A 137 -7.15 6.49 7.03
CA LEU A 137 -7.79 6.07 5.77
C LEU A 137 -7.94 4.55 5.67
N VAL A 138 -6.89 3.79 6.02
CA VAL A 138 -6.94 2.32 6.03
C VAL A 138 -7.99 1.82 7.02
N LEU A 139 -8.07 2.41 8.21
CA LEU A 139 -9.04 2.04 9.23
C LEU A 139 -10.46 2.44 8.83
N GLN A 140 -10.67 3.59 8.19
CA GLN A 140 -11.98 3.97 7.63
C GLN A 140 -12.48 2.95 6.60
N GLU A 141 -11.61 2.51 5.70
CA GLU A 141 -11.95 1.56 4.63
C GLU A 141 -11.81 0.08 5.04
N ARG A 142 -11.51 -0.21 6.31
CA ARG A 142 -11.14 -1.55 6.79
C ARG A 142 -12.10 -2.67 6.38
N ARG A 143 -13.41 -2.44 6.43
CA ARG A 143 -14.41 -3.46 6.08
C ARG A 143 -14.30 -3.83 4.61
N LYS A 144 -14.14 -2.83 3.74
CA LYS A 144 -13.99 -3.02 2.30
C LYS A 144 -12.68 -3.74 1.99
N ILE A 145 -11.58 -3.30 2.61
CA ILE A 145 -10.28 -3.94 2.47
C ILE A 145 -10.36 -5.41 2.88
N MET A 146 -10.83 -5.71 4.11
CA MET A 146 -10.94 -7.09 4.60
C MET A 146 -11.87 -7.95 3.74
N THR A 147 -12.95 -7.40 3.21
CA THR A 147 -13.85 -8.13 2.28
C THR A 147 -13.13 -8.53 1.00
N ILE A 148 -12.43 -7.58 0.36
CA ILE A 148 -11.67 -7.83 -0.87
C ILE A 148 -10.53 -8.82 -0.60
N LEU A 149 -9.81 -8.66 0.50
CA LEU A 149 -8.80 -9.61 0.92
C LEU A 149 -9.41 -10.99 1.14
N HIS A 150 -10.48 -11.13 1.91
CA HIS A 150 -11.12 -12.43 2.14
C HIS A 150 -11.58 -13.13 0.85
N GLN A 151 -12.11 -12.37 -0.12
CA GLN A 151 -12.57 -12.86 -1.42
C GLN A 151 -11.44 -13.25 -2.37
N HIS A 152 -10.31 -12.54 -2.30
CA HIS A 152 -9.21 -12.66 -3.26
C HIS A 152 -7.88 -13.13 -2.63
N ALA A 153 -7.87 -13.50 -1.35
CA ALA A 153 -6.69 -13.98 -0.60
C ALA A 153 -6.19 -15.36 -1.05
N THR A 154 -6.72 -15.94 -2.12
CA THR A 154 -6.35 -17.28 -2.59
C THR A 154 -4.89 -17.34 -3.05
N LEU A 155 -4.06 -17.92 -2.17
CA LEU A 155 -2.99 -18.95 -2.28
C LEU A 155 -2.11 -19.11 -3.53
N GLU A 156 -2.44 -18.60 -4.71
CA GLU A 156 -1.56 -18.71 -5.89
C GLU A 156 -0.59 -17.51 -6.03
N GLY A 157 -0.59 -16.63 -5.04
CA GLY A 157 0.34 -15.51 -4.96
C GLY A 157 1.78 -15.97 -4.67
N SER A 158 2.76 -15.25 -5.21
CA SER A 158 4.17 -15.48 -4.89
C SER A 158 4.43 -15.37 -3.38
N LYS A 159 5.52 -15.99 -2.87
CA LYS A 159 6.01 -15.80 -1.49
C LYS A 159 6.05 -14.32 -1.08
N ASN A 160 6.37 -13.42 -2.00
CA ASN A 160 6.42 -11.99 -1.72
C ASN A 160 5.03 -11.38 -1.47
N THR A 161 4.00 -11.87 -2.16
CA THR A 161 2.60 -11.49 -1.94
C THR A 161 2.13 -11.96 -0.57
N GLN A 162 2.46 -13.19 -0.18
CA GLN A 162 2.15 -13.74 1.14
C GLN A 162 2.81 -12.93 2.27
N ILE A 163 4.09 -12.57 2.12
CA ILE A 163 4.80 -11.72 3.08
C ILE A 163 4.13 -10.34 3.17
N ALA A 164 3.76 -9.73 2.04
CA ALA A 164 3.09 -8.44 2.02
C ALA A 164 1.72 -8.49 2.72
N MET A 165 0.97 -9.57 2.52
CA MET A 165 -0.32 -9.79 3.18
C MET A 165 -0.16 -9.95 4.69
N ALA A 166 0.75 -10.83 5.13
CA ALA A 166 1.01 -11.04 6.55
C ALA A 166 1.46 -9.75 7.25
N THR A 167 2.29 -8.95 6.56
CA THR A 167 2.75 -7.65 7.07
C THR A 167 1.59 -6.65 7.20
N PHE A 168 0.70 -6.59 6.21
CA PHE A 168 -0.48 -5.73 6.28
C PHE A 168 -1.39 -6.10 7.46
N LEU A 169 -1.67 -7.40 7.65
CA LEU A 169 -2.50 -7.90 8.75
C LEU A 169 -1.85 -7.64 10.11
N LEU A 170 -0.52 -7.77 10.21
CA LEU A 170 0.22 -7.42 11.41
C LEU A 170 0.07 -5.92 11.74
N ASN A 171 0.24 -5.03 10.76
CA ASN A 171 0.06 -3.59 10.98
C ASN A 171 -1.38 -3.25 11.37
N PHE A 172 -2.36 -3.95 10.79
CA PHE A 172 -3.75 -3.79 11.18
C PHE A 172 -3.97 -4.19 12.65
N ALA A 173 -3.37 -5.29 13.11
CA ALA A 173 -3.42 -5.69 14.51
C ALA A 173 -2.76 -4.66 15.45
N VAL A 174 -1.62 -4.09 15.05
CA VAL A 174 -0.95 -3.00 15.80
C VAL A 174 -1.84 -1.77 15.90
N ALA A 175 -2.44 -1.32 14.79
CA ALA A 175 -3.33 -0.16 14.77
C ALA A 175 -4.55 -0.37 15.68
N HIS A 176 -5.11 -1.57 15.63
CA HIS A 176 -6.24 -1.94 16.47
C HIS A 176 -5.89 -1.99 17.97
N GLN A 177 -4.68 -2.44 18.31
CA GLN A 177 -4.17 -2.38 19.69
C GLN A 177 -4.02 -0.92 20.16
N ASN A 178 -3.59 -0.02 19.27
CA ASN A 178 -3.37 1.41 19.59
C ASN A 178 -4.67 2.21 19.76
N GLU A 179 -5.76 1.87 19.05
CA GLU A 179 -7.08 2.52 19.20
C GLU A 179 -7.75 2.29 20.58
N GLY A 180 -7.15 1.45 21.43
CA GLY A 180 -7.77 0.95 22.65
C GLY A 180 -8.70 -0.21 22.34
N ALA A 181 -8.54 -1.32 23.06
CA ALA A 181 -9.11 -2.63 22.77
C ALA A 181 -10.66 -2.71 22.87
N GLN A 182 -11.39 -1.97 22.04
CA GLN A 182 -12.72 -2.42 21.59
C GLN A 182 -12.49 -3.41 20.46
N CYS A 183 -12.09 -4.62 20.85
CA CYS A 183 -11.88 -5.72 19.93
C CYS A 183 -13.17 -6.00 19.18
N ASN A 184 -13.26 -5.62 17.89
CA ASN A 184 -14.40 -6.04 17.08
C ASN A 184 -14.18 -7.52 16.76
N PRO A 185 -14.93 -8.45 17.38
CA PRO A 185 -14.64 -9.89 17.27
C PRO A 185 -14.68 -10.36 15.81
N ASN A 186 -15.55 -9.75 15.00
CA ASN A 186 -15.69 -10.06 13.57
C ASN A 186 -14.43 -9.67 12.78
N ALA A 187 -13.72 -8.61 13.16
CA ALA A 187 -12.49 -8.22 12.47
C ALA A 187 -11.35 -9.21 12.77
N VAL A 188 -11.28 -9.70 14.02
CA VAL A 188 -10.29 -10.72 14.41
C VAL A 188 -10.56 -12.05 13.72
N GLU A 189 -11.82 -12.48 13.66
CA GLU A 189 -12.23 -13.69 12.96
C GLU A 189 -11.87 -13.61 11.47
N GLN A 190 -12.21 -12.51 10.80
CA GLN A 190 -11.85 -12.30 9.39
C GLN A 190 -10.33 -12.30 9.16
N MET A 191 -9.54 -11.66 10.03
CA MET A 191 -8.08 -11.70 9.93
C MET A 191 -7.54 -13.12 10.09
N SER A 192 -8.09 -13.89 11.04
CA SER A 192 -7.71 -15.28 11.27
C SER A 192 -8.04 -16.16 10.06
N GLU A 193 -9.23 -16.00 9.47
CA GLU A 193 -9.64 -16.70 8.25
C GLU A 193 -8.76 -16.34 7.04
N ILE A 194 -8.35 -15.08 6.92
CA ILE A 194 -7.41 -14.68 5.86
C ILE A 194 -6.04 -15.32 6.09
N LEU A 195 -5.54 -15.35 7.33
CA LEU A 195 -4.24 -15.94 7.66
C LEU A 195 -4.20 -17.46 7.42
N THR A 196 -5.27 -18.19 7.76
CA THR A 196 -5.32 -19.64 7.50
C THR A 196 -5.28 -19.96 6.00
N LYS A 197 -5.78 -19.06 5.16
CA LYS A 197 -5.66 -19.13 3.70
C LYS A 197 -4.29 -18.70 3.16
N ILE A 198 -3.28 -18.37 3.98
CA ILE A 198 -1.94 -17.95 3.48
C ILE A 198 -0.86 -18.98 3.81
N VAL A 199 -1.05 -19.80 4.85
CA VAL A 199 -0.01 -20.65 5.47
C VAL A 199 -0.04 -22.11 4.97
N ILE A 200 -0.81 -22.43 3.94
CA ILE A 200 -0.94 -23.80 3.40
C ILE A 200 -0.11 -23.97 2.14
#